data_AF-A0A0Q9NDC9-F1
#
_entry.id   AF-A0A0Q9NDC9-F1
#
_cell.length_a   1.000
_cell.length_b   1.000
_cell.length_c   1.000
_cell.angle_alpha   90.00
_cell.angle_beta   90.00
_cell.angle_gamma   90.00
#
_symmetry.space_group_name_H-M   'P 1'
#
loop_
_entity.id
_entity.type
_entity.pdbx_description
1 polymer ?
#
loop_
_entity_poly.entity_id
_entity_poly.type
_entity_poly.pdbx_seq_one_letter_code
_entity_poly.pdbx_strand_id
1 'polypeptide(L)'
;MVRFTATVQLRGANPFVDVPAAAAAELLPLAEHGRLRVSGTLRGTEFNATVMPGRSGRHVLYLSGGLRTATGVRVGETVTVDVHALGSDEVIPPGDLAAALDAAVGAAGNWGQLPVSQRRELMRFLDDARTPSTRARRVEQLVAQVLGADVPPPGRRSGRALWTCPSCGRQFVTRNMNHSCSQHTLDEPFRGRPASIHRLFEVVRRTVEAIGPVTLVPYRDRVAFMVRVRFAGVKPANKWLDVEFWLTRRVESPRFRRIETLSPYTHLYTVRVTEASDIDGELAGWLREAYAVGRQEHLQGLTP
;
A
#
# COMPACT_ATOMS: atom_id res chain seq x y z
N MET A 1 -8.72 4.52 -28.29
CA MET A 1 -9.84 4.23 -27.37
C MET A 1 -10.49 2.95 -27.85
N VAL A 2 -10.70 1.97 -26.97
CA VAL A 2 -11.39 0.72 -27.28
C VAL A 2 -12.64 0.65 -26.42
N ARG A 3 -13.81 0.52 -27.06
CA ARG A 3 -15.11 0.40 -26.39
C ARG A 3 -15.57 -1.04 -26.47
N PHE A 4 -16.02 -1.62 -25.36
CA PHE A 4 -16.58 -2.96 -25.37
C PHE A 4 -17.68 -3.15 -24.34
N THR A 5 -18.53 -4.14 -24.59
CA THR A 5 -19.60 -4.55 -23.69
C THR A 5 -19.24 -5.90 -23.05
N ALA A 6 -19.43 -6.02 -21.74
CA ALA A 6 -19.14 -7.24 -21.00
C ALA A 6 -20.02 -7.37 -19.75
N THR A 7 -20.29 -8.61 -19.35
CA THR A 7 -21.04 -8.91 -18.13
C THR A 7 -20.09 -8.94 -16.92
N VAL A 8 -20.49 -8.25 -15.86
CA VAL A 8 -19.77 -8.23 -14.59
C VAL A 8 -19.89 -9.57 -13.90
N GLN A 9 -18.75 -10.21 -13.69
CA GLN A 9 -18.62 -11.50 -13.02
C GLN A 9 -17.94 -11.32 -11.66
N LEU A 10 -17.87 -12.40 -10.89
CA LEU A 10 -17.26 -12.42 -9.57
C LEU A 10 -16.19 -13.52 -9.49
N ARG A 11 -15.00 -13.17 -9.02
CA ARG A 11 -13.93 -14.14 -8.70
C ARG A 11 -13.53 -13.97 -7.24
N GLY A 12 -13.90 -14.94 -6.40
CA GLY A 12 -13.79 -14.78 -4.94
C GLY A 12 -14.64 -13.60 -4.48
N ALA A 13 -14.01 -12.57 -3.90
CA ALA A 13 -14.66 -11.34 -3.49
C ALA A 13 -14.54 -10.18 -4.51
N ASN A 14 -13.91 -10.42 -5.67
CA ASN A 14 -13.51 -9.36 -6.61
C ASN A 14 -14.34 -9.41 -7.89
N PRO A 15 -15.20 -8.42 -8.15
CA PRO A 15 -15.87 -8.32 -9.44
C PRO A 15 -14.93 -7.91 -10.56
N PHE A 16 -15.20 -8.43 -11.75
CA PHE A 16 -14.42 -8.18 -12.96
C PHE A 16 -15.30 -8.27 -14.20
N VAL A 17 -14.82 -7.72 -15.32
CA VAL A 17 -15.33 -8.02 -16.65
C VAL A 17 -14.27 -8.73 -17.46
N ASP A 18 -14.66 -9.68 -18.30
CA ASP A 18 -13.75 -10.20 -19.32
C ASP A 18 -13.58 -9.16 -20.42
N VAL A 19 -12.34 -8.97 -20.88
CA VAL A 19 -12.06 -8.18 -22.08
C VAL A 19 -12.39 -9.06 -23.30
N PRO A 20 -13.36 -8.69 -24.16
CA PRO A 20 -13.72 -9.47 -25.33
C PRO A 20 -12.55 -9.64 -26.29
N ALA A 21 -12.55 -10.72 -27.09
CA ALA A 21 -11.43 -11.06 -27.96
C ALA A 21 -11.07 -9.93 -28.95
N ALA A 22 -12.06 -9.23 -29.51
CA ALA A 22 -11.84 -8.08 -30.39
C ALA A 22 -11.11 -6.94 -29.67
N ALA A 23 -11.60 -6.54 -28.48
CA ALA A 23 -10.95 -5.51 -27.68
C ALA A 23 -9.54 -5.94 -27.22
N ALA A 24 -9.37 -7.21 -26.87
CA ALA A 24 -8.07 -7.77 -26.50
C ALA A 24 -7.08 -7.72 -27.68
N ALA A 25 -7.52 -8.00 -28.91
CA ALA A 25 -6.67 -7.93 -30.09
C ALA A 25 -6.13 -6.52 -30.36
N GLU A 26 -6.91 -5.48 -30.04
CA GLU A 26 -6.48 -4.08 -30.16
C GLU A 26 -5.59 -3.63 -28.99
N LEU A 27 -5.88 -4.10 -27.78
CA LEU A 27 -5.24 -3.64 -26.55
C LEU A 27 -3.91 -4.34 -26.26
N LEU A 28 -3.86 -5.66 -26.42
CA LEU A 28 -2.74 -6.49 -25.97
C LEU A 28 -1.43 -6.36 -26.76
N PRO A 29 -1.39 -5.89 -28.02
CA PRO A 29 -0.12 -5.52 -28.66
C PRO A 29 0.68 -4.47 -27.88
N LEU A 30 0.02 -3.71 -27.01
CA LEU A 30 0.63 -2.70 -26.13
C LEU A 30 0.94 -3.23 -24.72
N ALA A 31 0.66 -4.51 -24.45
CA ALA A 31 0.82 -5.09 -23.12
C ALA A 31 2.27 -5.53 -22.86
N GLU A 32 2.75 -5.28 -21.64
CA GLU A 32 4.03 -5.78 -21.16
C GLU A 32 3.80 -6.99 -20.24
N HIS A 33 4.42 -8.14 -20.56
CA HIS A 33 4.26 -9.38 -19.81
C HIS A 33 2.78 -9.80 -19.63
N GLY A 34 1.95 -9.55 -20.65
CA GLY A 34 0.50 -9.84 -20.64
C GLY A 34 -0.33 -8.89 -19.76
N ARG A 35 0.26 -7.82 -19.23
CA ARG A 35 -0.41 -6.82 -18.42
C ARG A 35 -0.47 -5.50 -19.18
N LEU A 36 -1.64 -4.88 -19.22
CA LEU A 36 -1.82 -3.60 -19.86
C LEU A 36 -2.41 -2.60 -18.89
N ARG A 37 -1.74 -1.45 -18.73
CA ARG A 37 -2.30 -0.32 -17.99
C ARG A 37 -3.34 0.37 -18.84
N VAL A 38 -4.46 0.71 -18.22
CA VAL A 38 -5.54 1.43 -18.87
C VAL A 38 -6.08 2.53 -17.99
N SER A 39 -6.45 3.65 -18.61
CA SER A 39 -7.46 4.57 -18.10
C SER A 39 -8.78 4.30 -18.84
N GLY A 40 -9.89 4.74 -18.29
CA GLY A 40 -11.17 4.50 -18.93
C GLY A 40 -12.35 5.13 -18.23
N THR A 41 -13.54 4.90 -18.77
CA THR A 41 -14.79 5.31 -18.14
C THR A 41 -15.79 4.17 -18.10
N LEU A 42 -16.58 4.14 -17.02
CA LEU A 42 -17.74 3.28 -16.85
C LEU A 42 -18.89 4.14 -16.34
N ARG A 43 -19.99 4.22 -17.08
CA ARG A 43 -21.15 5.09 -16.75
C ARG A 43 -20.72 6.55 -16.43
N GLY A 44 -19.78 7.08 -17.22
CA GLY A 44 -19.23 8.44 -17.03
C GLY A 44 -18.27 8.59 -15.84
N THR A 45 -18.04 7.54 -15.05
CA THR A 45 -17.04 7.55 -13.97
C THR A 45 -15.68 7.13 -14.50
N GLU A 46 -14.67 7.98 -14.37
CA GLU A 46 -13.29 7.68 -14.73
C GLU A 46 -12.67 6.63 -13.80
N PHE A 47 -11.79 5.79 -14.35
CA PHE A 47 -11.01 4.85 -13.58
C PHE A 47 -9.62 4.62 -14.17
N ASN A 48 -8.71 4.13 -13.33
CA ASN A 48 -7.42 3.60 -13.72
C ASN A 48 -7.29 2.14 -13.27
N ALA A 49 -6.79 1.28 -14.14
CA ALA A 49 -6.73 -0.14 -13.86
C ALA A 49 -5.61 -0.85 -14.63
N THR A 50 -5.48 -2.16 -14.39
CA THR A 50 -4.67 -3.05 -15.21
C THR A 50 -5.57 -4.12 -15.77
N VAL A 51 -5.54 -4.28 -17.09
CA VAL A 51 -6.03 -5.48 -17.75
C VAL A 51 -5.03 -6.58 -17.47
N MET A 52 -5.48 -7.60 -16.74
CA MET A 52 -4.65 -8.69 -16.23
C MET A 52 -4.90 -9.97 -17.03
N PRO A 53 -3.89 -10.85 -17.16
CA PRO A 53 -4.11 -12.21 -17.63
C PRO A 53 -5.18 -12.90 -16.76
N GLY A 54 -6.18 -13.44 -17.42
CA GLY A 54 -7.27 -14.20 -16.84
C GLY A 54 -7.02 -15.71 -16.89
N ARG A 55 -8.10 -16.49 -16.88
CA ARG A 55 -8.04 -17.93 -17.09
C ARG A 55 -8.26 -18.24 -18.58
N SER A 56 -7.75 -19.36 -19.05
CA SER A 56 -7.98 -19.88 -20.42
C SER A 56 -7.65 -18.88 -21.52
N GLY A 57 -6.55 -18.12 -21.36
CA GLY A 57 -6.07 -17.14 -22.35
C GLY A 57 -6.88 -15.85 -22.44
N ARG A 58 -7.95 -15.69 -21.65
CA ARG A 58 -8.74 -14.44 -21.60
C ARG A 58 -8.03 -13.38 -20.76
N HIS A 59 -8.38 -12.12 -20.95
CA HIS A 59 -7.92 -11.02 -20.11
C HIS A 59 -9.10 -10.45 -19.32
N VAL A 60 -8.82 -9.92 -18.13
CA VAL A 60 -9.84 -9.42 -17.21
C VAL A 60 -9.52 -8.01 -16.74
N LEU A 61 -10.57 -7.23 -16.55
CA LEU A 61 -10.52 -5.91 -15.92
C LEU A 61 -11.29 -5.97 -14.61
N TYR A 62 -10.59 -5.85 -13.48
CA TYR A 62 -11.22 -5.84 -12.15
C TYR A 62 -11.87 -4.47 -11.87
N LEU A 63 -13.05 -4.50 -11.25
CA LEU A 63 -13.79 -3.29 -10.89
C LEU A 63 -13.55 -2.95 -9.43
N SER A 64 -12.85 -1.83 -9.17
CA SER A 64 -12.50 -1.41 -7.81
C SER A 64 -13.75 -1.15 -6.95
N GLY A 65 -13.57 -1.14 -5.62
CA GLY A 65 -14.67 -0.83 -4.71
C GLY A 65 -15.23 0.59 -4.91
N GLY A 66 -14.35 1.56 -5.15
CA GLY A 66 -14.72 2.94 -5.44
C GLY A 66 -15.51 3.06 -6.74
N LEU A 67 -15.00 2.47 -7.83
CA LEU A 67 -15.68 2.47 -9.12
C LEU A 67 -17.06 1.82 -9.03
N ARG A 68 -17.18 0.68 -8.34
CA ARG A 68 -18.48 0.01 -8.17
C ARG A 68 -19.49 0.85 -7.41
N THR A 69 -19.04 1.56 -6.37
CA THR A 69 -19.94 2.39 -5.57
C THR A 69 -20.39 3.63 -6.34
N ALA A 70 -19.47 4.30 -7.05
CA ALA A 70 -19.77 5.48 -7.86
C ALA A 70 -20.70 5.16 -9.04
N THR A 71 -20.51 4.00 -9.67
CA THR A 71 -21.29 3.61 -10.85
C THR A 71 -22.57 2.85 -10.50
N GLY A 72 -22.68 2.30 -9.29
CA GLY A 72 -23.79 1.44 -8.88
C GLY A 72 -23.84 0.10 -9.63
N VAL A 73 -22.78 -0.29 -10.33
CA VAL A 73 -22.74 -1.53 -11.13
C VAL A 73 -22.83 -2.78 -10.25
N ARG A 74 -23.59 -3.78 -10.70
CA ARG A 74 -23.81 -5.03 -9.97
C ARG A 74 -23.23 -6.24 -10.70
N VAL A 75 -22.91 -7.30 -9.95
CA VAL A 75 -22.55 -8.60 -10.53
C VAL A 75 -23.76 -9.15 -11.29
N GLY A 76 -23.52 -9.71 -12.47
CA GLY A 76 -24.54 -10.19 -13.42
C GLY A 76 -25.01 -9.12 -14.41
N GLU A 77 -24.65 -7.86 -14.20
CA GLU A 77 -25.03 -6.77 -15.09
C GLU A 77 -24.12 -6.69 -16.32
N THR A 78 -24.68 -6.37 -17.49
CA THR A 78 -23.91 -6.09 -18.70
C THR A 78 -23.63 -4.59 -18.80
N VAL A 79 -22.35 -4.23 -18.91
CA VAL A 79 -21.88 -2.84 -18.96
C VAL A 79 -21.08 -2.56 -20.21
N THR A 80 -21.10 -1.30 -20.66
CA THR A 80 -20.18 -0.78 -21.67
C THR A 80 -19.04 -0.04 -20.98
N VAL A 81 -17.81 -0.38 -21.37
CA VAL A 81 -16.57 0.16 -20.82
C VAL A 81 -15.77 0.79 -21.96
N ASP A 82 -15.30 2.01 -21.74
CA ASP A 82 -14.33 2.68 -22.60
C ASP A 82 -12.95 2.57 -21.96
N VAL A 83 -11.95 2.11 -22.71
CA VAL A 83 -10.57 2.01 -22.23
C VAL A 83 -9.57 2.63 -23.20
N HIS A 84 -8.52 3.22 -22.63
CA HIS A 84 -7.36 3.74 -23.33
C HIS A 84 -6.13 3.03 -22.78
N ALA A 85 -5.34 2.44 -23.67
CA ALA A 85 -4.04 1.89 -23.30
C ALA A 85 -3.12 3.03 -22.83
N LEU A 86 -2.39 2.76 -21.76
CA LEU A 86 -1.40 3.68 -21.20
C LEU A 86 0.00 3.08 -21.33
N GLY A 87 0.99 3.95 -21.54
CA GLY A 87 2.39 3.58 -21.45
C GLY A 87 2.78 3.04 -20.06
N SER A 88 3.89 2.29 -19.99
CA SER A 88 4.37 1.69 -18.73
C SER A 88 4.97 2.69 -17.74
N ASP A 89 5.13 3.95 -18.11
CA ASP A 89 5.49 5.10 -17.28
C ASP A 89 4.36 6.13 -17.13
N GLU A 90 3.30 5.98 -17.92
CA GLU A 90 2.17 6.91 -17.95
C GLU A 90 1.25 6.72 -16.73
N VAL A 91 0.92 7.84 -16.10
CA VAL A 91 0.11 7.90 -14.87
C VAL A 91 -0.78 9.14 -14.95
N ILE A 92 -2.02 8.95 -15.40
CA ILE A 92 -2.99 10.04 -15.60
C ILE A 92 -3.84 10.22 -14.34
N PRO A 93 -3.75 11.38 -13.65
CA PRO A 93 -4.65 11.69 -12.55
C PRO A 93 -6.11 11.73 -13.04
N PRO A 94 -7.08 11.20 -12.29
CA PRO A 94 -8.49 11.41 -12.60
C PRO A 94 -8.84 12.91 -12.50
N GLY A 95 -9.89 13.34 -13.20
CA GLY A 95 -10.19 14.76 -13.40
C GLY A 95 -10.33 15.59 -12.12
N ASP A 96 -10.84 15.01 -11.03
CA ASP A 96 -10.93 15.68 -9.74
C ASP A 96 -9.56 15.91 -9.07
N LEU A 97 -8.64 14.94 -9.17
CA LEU A 97 -7.26 15.12 -8.72
C LEU A 97 -6.48 16.07 -9.64
N ALA A 98 -6.67 15.96 -10.96
CA ALA A 98 -6.03 16.86 -11.94
C ALA A 98 -6.42 18.31 -11.67
N ALA A 99 -7.72 18.61 -11.56
CA ALA A 99 -8.21 19.94 -11.25
C ALA A 99 -7.67 20.48 -9.92
N ALA A 100 -7.56 19.64 -8.89
CA ALA A 100 -7.01 20.04 -7.60
C ALA A 100 -5.50 20.30 -7.63
N LEU A 101 -4.74 19.54 -8.43
CA LEU A 101 -3.30 19.77 -8.66
C LEU A 101 -3.07 21.06 -9.44
N ASP A 102 -3.92 21.38 -10.41
CA ASP A 102 -3.80 22.61 -11.21
C ASP A 102 -4.20 23.86 -10.41
N ALA A 103 -5.18 23.73 -9.51
CA ALA A 103 -5.62 24.84 -8.66
C ALA A 103 -4.60 25.24 -7.58
N ALA A 104 -3.69 24.34 -7.20
CA ALA A 104 -2.72 24.57 -6.13
C ALA A 104 -1.33 24.89 -6.69
N VAL A 105 -0.84 26.11 -6.43
CA VAL A 105 0.46 26.60 -6.93
C VAL A 105 1.58 25.63 -6.54
N GLY A 106 2.29 25.12 -7.55
CA GLY A 106 3.41 24.18 -7.39
C GLY A 106 3.01 22.70 -7.32
N ALA A 107 1.74 22.36 -7.11
CA ALA A 107 1.33 20.97 -6.92
C ALA A 107 1.47 20.13 -8.20
N ALA A 108 1.06 20.63 -9.37
CA ALA A 108 1.26 19.94 -10.64
C ALA A 108 2.75 19.65 -10.94
N GLY A 109 3.63 20.63 -10.68
CA GLY A 109 5.07 20.49 -10.85
C GLY A 109 5.65 19.42 -9.92
N ASN A 110 5.32 19.49 -8.63
CA ASN A 110 5.77 18.52 -7.64
C ASN A 110 5.25 17.11 -7.93
N TRP A 111 3.99 16.98 -8.37
CA TRP A 111 3.41 15.71 -8.82
C TRP A 111 4.22 15.11 -9.98
N GLY A 112 4.59 15.93 -10.97
CA GLY A 112 5.41 15.50 -12.11
C GLY A 112 6.78 14.97 -11.71
N GLN A 113 7.36 15.46 -10.61
CA GLN A 113 8.65 15.00 -10.08
C GLN A 113 8.55 13.71 -9.25
N LEU A 114 7.34 13.29 -8.86
CA LEU A 114 7.19 12.05 -8.10
C LEU A 114 7.53 10.82 -8.96
N PRO A 115 8.25 9.82 -8.40
CA PRO A 115 8.47 8.56 -9.07
C PRO A 115 7.16 7.93 -9.55
N VAL A 116 7.19 7.30 -10.72
CA VAL A 116 6.02 6.64 -11.34
C VAL A 116 5.35 5.65 -10.35
N SER A 117 6.15 4.89 -9.61
CA SER A 117 5.66 3.97 -8.57
C SER A 117 4.89 4.68 -7.46
N GLN A 118 5.36 5.86 -7.03
CA GLN A 118 4.70 6.66 -6.01
C GLN A 118 3.39 7.23 -6.54
N ARG A 119 3.38 7.84 -7.74
CA ARG A 119 2.13 8.34 -8.35
C ARG A 119 1.07 7.24 -8.47
N ARG A 120 1.46 6.03 -8.88
CA ARG A 120 0.58 4.86 -8.97
C ARG A 120 -0.04 4.47 -7.64
N GLU A 121 0.77 4.47 -6.60
CA GLU A 121 0.33 4.08 -5.27
C GLU A 121 -0.62 5.11 -4.66
N LEU A 122 -0.37 6.40 -4.91
CA LEU A 122 -1.27 7.50 -4.55
C LEU A 122 -2.62 7.42 -5.31
N MET A 123 -2.61 7.01 -6.58
CA MET A 123 -3.86 6.75 -7.31
C MET A 123 -4.62 5.56 -6.76
N ARG A 124 -3.92 4.46 -6.43
CA ARG A 124 -4.54 3.29 -5.77
C ARG A 124 -5.22 3.71 -4.47
N PHE A 125 -4.55 4.56 -3.68
CA PHE A 125 -5.13 5.15 -2.47
C PHE A 125 -6.40 5.97 -2.77
N LEU A 126 -6.41 6.77 -3.84
CA LEU A 126 -7.60 7.54 -4.23
C LEU A 126 -8.75 6.62 -4.68
N ASP A 127 -8.47 5.63 -5.55
CA ASP A 127 -9.46 4.74 -6.16
C ASP A 127 -10.12 3.76 -5.17
N ASP A 128 -9.48 3.51 -4.04
CA ASP A 128 -10.06 2.72 -2.93
C ASP A 128 -11.17 3.48 -2.18
N ALA A 129 -11.39 4.78 -2.45
CA ALA A 129 -12.43 5.58 -1.79
C ALA A 129 -13.82 5.17 -2.27
N ARG A 130 -14.68 4.73 -1.35
CA ARG A 130 -16.03 4.24 -1.67
C ARG A 130 -17.13 5.29 -1.56
N THR A 131 -16.85 6.45 -0.94
CA THR A 131 -17.83 7.54 -0.84
C THR A 131 -17.26 8.81 -1.46
N PRO A 132 -18.11 9.67 -2.05
CA PRO A 132 -17.67 10.96 -2.60
C PRO A 132 -16.94 11.83 -1.57
N SER A 133 -17.43 11.87 -0.32
CA SER A 133 -16.81 12.62 0.77
C SER A 133 -15.41 12.11 1.12
N THR A 134 -15.20 10.78 1.11
CA THR A 134 -13.86 10.21 1.32
C THR A 134 -12.93 10.54 0.16
N ARG A 135 -13.45 10.50 -1.08
CA ARG A 135 -12.67 10.81 -2.28
C ARG A 135 -12.20 12.26 -2.27
N ALA A 136 -13.10 13.21 -2.02
CA ALA A 136 -12.77 14.64 -1.90
C ALA A 136 -11.69 14.89 -0.83
N ARG A 137 -11.87 14.33 0.38
CA ARG A 137 -10.86 14.42 1.44
C ARG A 137 -9.51 13.81 1.04
N ARG A 138 -9.50 12.70 0.30
CA ARG A 138 -8.25 12.08 -0.18
C ARG A 138 -7.56 12.93 -1.24
N VAL A 139 -8.31 13.62 -2.10
CA VAL A 139 -7.75 14.59 -3.06
C VAL A 139 -7.03 15.71 -2.31
N GLU A 140 -7.68 16.31 -1.32
CA GLU A 140 -7.06 17.36 -0.48
C GLU A 140 -5.78 16.86 0.21
N GLN A 141 -5.83 15.66 0.80
CA GLN A 141 -4.67 15.02 1.43
C GLN A 141 -3.52 14.78 0.45
N LEU A 142 -3.83 14.34 -0.77
CA LEU A 142 -2.83 14.12 -1.81
C LEU A 142 -2.16 15.41 -2.24
N VAL A 143 -2.94 16.46 -2.49
CA VAL A 143 -2.40 17.78 -2.87
C VAL A 143 -1.52 18.33 -1.74
N ALA A 144 -1.98 18.27 -0.48
CA ALA A 144 -1.19 18.70 0.67
C ALA A 144 0.15 17.95 0.77
N GLN A 145 0.14 16.62 0.60
CA GLN A 145 1.35 15.81 0.60
C GLN A 145 2.31 16.17 -0.54
N VAL A 146 1.78 16.37 -1.75
CA VAL A 146 2.56 16.77 -2.94
C VAL A 146 3.23 18.13 -2.73
N LEU A 147 2.59 19.02 -1.96
CA LEU A 147 3.16 20.29 -1.53
C LEU A 147 4.13 20.18 -0.34
N GLY A 148 4.38 18.96 0.16
CA GLY A 148 5.31 18.70 1.27
C GLY A 148 4.70 18.90 2.66
N ALA A 149 3.39 19.04 2.78
CA ALA A 149 2.73 19.10 4.09
C ALA A 149 2.75 17.75 4.79
N ASP A 150 2.89 17.77 6.12
CA ASP A 150 2.66 16.58 6.95
C ASP A 150 1.16 16.34 7.07
N VAL A 151 0.67 15.27 6.45
CA VAL A 151 -0.75 14.95 6.41
C VAL A 151 -1.07 13.99 7.54
N PRO A 152 -1.92 14.36 8.51
CA PRO A 152 -2.24 13.46 9.60
C PRO A 152 -3.07 12.26 9.09
N PRO A 153 -2.80 11.04 9.60
CA PRO A 153 -3.65 9.89 9.34
C PRO A 153 -5.09 10.15 9.79
N PRO A 154 -6.10 9.82 8.96
CA PRO A 154 -7.48 9.95 9.37
C PRO A 154 -7.89 8.82 10.32
N GLY A 155 -8.86 9.13 11.19
CA GLY A 155 -9.51 8.16 12.07
C GLY A 155 -9.35 8.51 13.54
N ARG A 156 -9.84 7.63 14.42
CA ARG A 156 -9.64 7.76 15.86
C ARG A 156 -9.11 6.46 16.40
N ARG A 157 -8.28 6.55 17.44
CA ARG A 157 -7.84 5.36 18.16
C ARG A 157 -9.05 4.70 18.80
N SER A 158 -9.36 3.48 18.37
CA SER A 158 -10.33 2.65 19.07
C SER A 158 -9.68 2.08 20.33
N GLY A 159 -10.26 2.33 21.51
CA GLY A 159 -9.86 1.70 22.77
C GLY A 159 -10.25 0.22 22.89
N ARG A 160 -10.91 -0.35 21.86
CA ARG A 160 -11.36 -1.74 21.88
C ARG A 160 -10.17 -2.70 22.01
N ALA A 161 -10.39 -3.82 22.71
CA ALA A 161 -9.44 -4.93 22.73
C ALA A 161 -9.14 -5.42 21.31
N LEU A 162 -7.92 -5.94 21.10
CA LEU A 162 -7.55 -6.56 19.84
C LEU A 162 -8.37 -7.83 19.64
N TRP A 163 -8.82 -8.05 18.40
CA TRP A 163 -9.45 -9.30 18.03
C TRP A 163 -8.38 -10.38 17.86
N THR A 164 -8.54 -11.50 18.56
CA THR A 164 -7.69 -12.68 18.44
C THR A 164 -8.26 -13.61 17.37
N CYS A 165 -7.45 -13.96 16.38
CA CYS A 165 -7.83 -14.96 15.38
C CYS A 165 -8.03 -16.32 16.06
N PRO A 166 -9.19 -16.97 15.90
CA PRO A 166 -9.45 -18.27 16.53
C PRO A 166 -8.58 -19.39 15.95
N SER A 167 -8.10 -19.24 14.71
CA SER A 167 -7.30 -20.27 14.03
C SER A 167 -5.82 -20.23 14.39
N CYS A 168 -5.24 -19.05 14.61
CA CYS A 168 -3.79 -18.90 14.81
C CYS A 168 -3.39 -18.11 16.06
N GLY A 169 -4.34 -17.59 16.84
CA GLY A 169 -4.08 -16.83 18.06
C GLY A 169 -3.51 -15.42 17.84
N ARG A 170 -3.28 -15.01 16.59
CA ARG A 170 -2.71 -13.69 16.29
C ARG A 170 -3.74 -12.57 16.49
N GLN A 171 -3.27 -11.43 16.99
CA GLN A 171 -4.12 -10.30 17.35
C GLN A 171 -4.16 -9.22 16.28
N PHE A 172 -5.33 -8.62 16.06
CA PHE A 172 -5.54 -7.58 15.05
C PHE A 172 -6.48 -6.47 15.54
N VAL A 173 -6.27 -5.25 15.02
CA VAL A 173 -7.18 -4.11 15.26
C VAL A 173 -8.52 -4.25 14.53
N THR A 174 -8.53 -5.01 13.42
CA THR A 174 -9.73 -5.26 12.62
C THR A 174 -10.27 -6.64 12.95
N ARG A 175 -11.55 -6.71 13.31
CA ARG A 175 -12.25 -7.97 13.54
C ARG A 175 -12.33 -8.77 12.24
N ASN A 176 -12.11 -10.09 12.31
CA ASN A 176 -12.14 -11.00 11.16
C ASN A 176 -11.19 -10.56 10.04
N MET A 177 -10.03 -10.00 10.39
CA MET A 177 -9.01 -9.59 9.43
C MET A 177 -8.63 -10.77 8.53
N ASN A 178 -8.60 -10.57 7.21
CA ASN A 178 -8.03 -11.57 6.30
C ASN A 178 -6.51 -11.60 6.45
N HIS A 179 -5.94 -12.76 6.77
CA HIS A 179 -4.50 -12.94 6.98
C HIS A 179 -4.09 -14.40 6.80
N SER A 180 -2.79 -14.64 6.58
CA SER A 180 -2.23 -15.99 6.64
C SER A 180 -2.21 -16.47 8.10
N CYS A 181 -2.81 -17.63 8.36
CA CYS A 181 -2.75 -18.32 9.65
C CYS A 181 -1.51 -19.21 9.80
N SER A 182 -0.53 -19.12 8.88
CA SER A 182 0.72 -19.88 8.96
C SER A 182 1.49 -19.56 10.24
N GLN A 183 1.81 -20.60 11.01
CA GLN A 183 2.61 -20.49 12.22
C GLN A 183 4.09 -20.63 11.86
N HIS A 184 4.91 -19.71 12.38
CA HIS A 184 6.35 -19.64 12.15
C HIS A 184 7.06 -19.51 13.49
N THR A 185 8.34 -19.85 13.56
CA THR A 185 9.19 -19.61 14.73
C THR A 185 10.12 -18.42 14.50
N LEU A 186 10.66 -17.84 15.57
CA LEU A 186 11.59 -16.70 15.48
C LEU A 186 12.89 -17.06 14.75
N ASP A 187 13.33 -18.31 14.80
CA ASP A 187 14.57 -18.77 14.17
C ASP A 187 14.42 -19.06 12.66
N GLU A 188 13.19 -19.24 12.18
CA GLU A 188 12.93 -19.66 10.79
C GLU A 188 13.52 -18.71 9.74
N PRO A 189 13.39 -17.37 9.85
CA PRO A 189 14.05 -16.43 8.93
C PRO A 189 15.57 -16.54 8.89
N PHE A 190 16.18 -17.00 9.98
CA PHE A 190 17.62 -16.99 10.21
C PHE A 190 18.28 -18.36 9.99
N ARG A 191 17.52 -19.39 9.61
CA ARG A 191 18.06 -20.72 9.32
C ARG A 191 19.13 -20.65 8.22
N GLY A 192 20.29 -21.23 8.50
CA GLY A 192 21.44 -21.23 7.58
C GLY A 192 22.13 -19.87 7.41
N ARG A 193 21.75 -18.85 8.19
CA ARG A 193 22.43 -17.54 8.17
C ARG A 193 23.63 -17.53 9.11
N PRO A 194 24.68 -16.74 8.82
CA PRO A 194 25.83 -16.61 9.71
C PRO A 194 25.46 -16.08 11.10
N ALA A 195 26.20 -16.50 12.13
CA ALA A 195 26.00 -16.03 13.51
C ALA A 195 26.09 -14.51 13.67
N SER A 196 26.82 -13.81 12.79
CA SER A 196 26.84 -12.35 12.76
C SER A 196 25.46 -11.75 12.49
N ILE A 197 24.66 -12.36 11.62
CA ILE A 197 23.30 -11.90 11.30
C ILE A 197 22.36 -12.06 12.50
N HIS A 198 22.49 -13.18 13.22
CA HIS A 198 21.78 -13.39 14.49
C HIS A 198 22.17 -12.33 15.53
N ARG A 199 23.46 -12.02 15.65
CA ARG A 199 23.93 -10.95 16.55
C ARG A 199 23.36 -9.57 16.18
N LEU A 200 23.33 -9.22 14.90
CA LEU A 200 22.71 -7.96 14.47
C LEU A 200 21.21 -7.91 14.81
N PHE A 201 20.51 -9.03 14.65
CA PHE A 201 19.10 -9.11 15.00
C PHE A 201 18.88 -8.87 16.49
N GLU A 202 19.71 -9.49 17.34
CA GLU A 202 19.65 -9.30 18.78
C GLU A 202 19.92 -7.83 19.19
N VAL A 203 20.83 -7.14 18.50
CA VAL A 203 21.05 -5.71 18.75
C VAL A 203 19.81 -4.89 18.36
N VAL A 204 19.22 -5.12 17.19
CA VAL A 204 17.97 -4.43 16.79
C VAL A 204 16.84 -4.73 17.78
N ARG A 205 16.67 -6.00 18.17
CA ARG A 205 15.66 -6.45 19.14
C ARG A 205 15.80 -5.70 20.46
N ARG A 206 17.01 -5.65 21.03
CA ARG A 206 17.29 -4.93 22.27
C ARG A 206 17.03 -3.42 22.14
N THR A 207 17.41 -2.82 21.02
CA THR A 207 17.13 -1.40 20.74
C THR A 207 15.62 -1.12 20.73
N VAL A 208 14.83 -2.02 20.15
CA VAL A 208 13.37 -1.89 20.12
C VAL A 208 12.76 -2.13 21.51
N GLU A 209 13.18 -3.17 22.21
CA GLU A 209 12.68 -3.52 23.55
C GLU A 209 13.03 -2.45 24.60
N ALA A 210 14.13 -1.72 24.41
CA ALA A 210 14.49 -0.58 25.25
C ALA A 210 13.54 0.62 25.10
N ILE A 211 12.77 0.71 24.01
CA ILE A 211 11.74 1.75 23.83
C ILE A 211 10.48 1.37 24.64
N GLY A 212 10.13 0.09 24.66
CA GLY A 212 9.00 -0.42 25.44
C GLY A 212 8.59 -1.84 25.03
N PRO A 213 7.56 -2.41 25.70
CA PRO A 213 7.09 -3.76 25.43
C PRO A 213 6.66 -3.93 23.98
N VAL A 214 7.06 -5.04 23.37
CA VAL A 214 6.71 -5.45 22.00
C VAL A 214 6.38 -6.93 21.93
N THR A 215 5.49 -7.28 21.01
CA THR A 215 5.27 -8.64 20.56
C THR A 215 6.10 -8.87 19.30
N LEU A 216 6.98 -9.87 19.35
CA LEU A 216 7.68 -10.36 18.16
C LEU A 216 6.74 -11.25 17.37
N VAL A 217 6.67 -11.02 16.06
CA VAL A 217 5.78 -11.80 15.21
C VAL A 217 6.52 -12.40 14.02
N PRO A 218 6.81 -13.71 14.05
CA PRO A 218 7.57 -14.37 13.01
C PRO A 218 6.76 -14.56 11.73
N TYR A 219 7.49 -14.56 10.63
CA TYR A 219 7.08 -14.97 9.30
C TYR A 219 8.17 -15.87 8.72
N ARG A 220 7.92 -16.49 7.57
CA ARG A 220 8.93 -17.28 6.86
C ARG A 220 10.23 -16.51 6.59
N ASP A 221 10.15 -15.22 6.22
CA ASP A 221 11.30 -14.46 5.71
C ASP A 221 11.75 -13.30 6.61
N ARG A 222 11.07 -13.05 7.74
CA ARG A 222 11.31 -11.90 8.61
C ARG A 222 10.73 -12.08 10.01
N VAL A 223 11.15 -11.24 10.94
CA VAL A 223 10.47 -11.03 12.23
C VAL A 223 9.93 -9.61 12.26
N ALA A 224 8.64 -9.44 12.56
CA ALA A 224 8.02 -8.13 12.73
C ALA A 224 7.91 -7.76 14.21
N PHE A 225 8.02 -6.48 14.52
CA PHE A 225 7.75 -5.91 15.83
C PHE A 225 6.35 -5.29 15.84
N MET A 226 5.57 -5.63 16.86
CA MET A 226 4.19 -5.21 17.01
C MET A 226 3.94 -4.70 18.43
N VAL A 227 3.14 -3.64 18.54
CA VAL A 227 2.50 -3.27 19.81
C VAL A 227 1.00 -3.48 19.68
N ARG A 228 0.30 -2.49 19.11
CA ARG A 228 -1.11 -2.62 18.72
C ARG A 228 -1.25 -2.93 17.24
N VAL A 229 -0.37 -2.34 16.44
CA VAL A 229 -0.14 -2.69 15.04
C VAL A 229 1.34 -2.98 14.82
N ARG A 230 1.67 -3.65 13.71
CA ARG A 230 3.06 -3.82 13.30
C ARG A 230 3.64 -2.46 12.93
N PHE A 231 4.84 -2.16 13.39
CA PHE A 231 5.49 -0.88 13.13
C PHE A 231 6.89 -1.01 12.53
N ALA A 232 7.56 -2.11 12.82
CA ALA A 232 8.87 -2.42 12.27
C ALA A 232 9.01 -3.91 11.97
N GLY A 233 10.09 -4.29 11.30
CA GLY A 233 10.50 -5.66 11.09
C GLY A 233 11.93 -5.76 10.61
N VAL A 234 12.47 -6.96 10.69
CA VAL A 234 13.83 -7.29 10.26
C VAL A 234 13.78 -8.41 9.25
N LYS A 235 14.42 -8.20 8.10
CA LYS A 235 14.55 -9.20 7.04
C LYS A 235 16.02 -9.60 6.91
N PRO A 236 16.39 -10.83 7.27
CA PRO A 236 17.77 -11.28 7.15
C PRO A 236 18.16 -11.66 5.71
N ALA A 237 19.34 -11.20 5.31
CA ALA A 237 20.10 -11.73 4.19
C ALA A 237 21.36 -12.44 4.70
N ASN A 238 22.21 -12.92 3.79
CA ASN A 238 23.44 -13.63 4.17
C ASN A 238 24.51 -12.69 4.77
N LYS A 239 24.53 -11.41 4.35
CA LYS A 239 25.59 -10.45 4.70
C LYS A 239 25.08 -9.17 5.38
N TRP A 240 23.76 -9.03 5.53
CA TRP A 240 23.14 -7.84 6.11
C TRP A 240 21.76 -8.16 6.68
N LEU A 241 21.22 -7.23 7.47
CA LEU A 241 19.81 -7.14 7.84
C LEU A 241 19.20 -5.92 7.19
N ASP A 242 18.05 -6.09 6.55
CA ASP A 242 17.21 -4.94 6.18
C ASP A 242 16.22 -4.70 7.33
N VAL A 243 16.36 -3.55 8.00
CA VAL A 243 15.43 -3.06 9.03
C VAL A 243 14.37 -2.23 8.34
N GLU A 244 13.13 -2.66 8.44
CA GLU A 244 11.97 -2.01 7.84
C GLU A 244 11.10 -1.39 8.92
N PHE A 245 10.60 -0.17 8.70
CA PHE A 245 9.65 0.48 9.61
C PHE A 245 8.79 1.47 8.84
N TRP A 246 7.73 1.99 9.47
CA TRP A 246 6.90 3.01 8.83
C TRP A 246 6.62 4.19 9.74
N LEU A 247 6.57 5.38 9.13
CA LEU A 247 6.26 6.66 9.77
C LEU A 247 5.04 7.29 9.10
N THR A 248 4.39 8.22 9.82
CA THR A 248 3.24 8.97 9.31
C THR A 248 3.65 10.20 8.52
N ARG A 249 4.81 10.79 8.84
CA ARG A 249 5.42 11.88 8.08
C ARG A 249 6.46 11.34 7.11
N ARG A 250 6.73 12.08 6.05
CA ARG A 250 7.83 11.76 5.14
C ARG A 250 9.15 12.32 5.66
N VAL A 251 10.16 11.47 5.68
CA VAL A 251 11.56 11.78 6.01
C VAL A 251 12.45 11.37 4.85
N GLU A 252 13.47 12.19 4.58
CA GLU A 252 14.56 11.86 3.66
C GLU A 252 15.84 11.62 4.48
N SER A 253 16.60 10.58 4.13
CA SER A 253 17.90 10.31 4.72
C SER A 253 18.72 9.48 3.73
N PRO A 254 20.03 9.72 3.59
CA PRO A 254 20.91 8.89 2.75
C PRO A 254 20.96 7.42 3.19
N ARG A 255 20.52 7.11 4.42
CA ARG A 255 20.47 5.74 4.96
C ARG A 255 19.29 4.93 4.46
N PHE A 256 18.28 5.58 3.91
CA PHE A 256 17.12 4.88 3.35
C PHE A 256 17.51 4.25 2.02
N ARG A 257 17.63 2.92 2.01
CA ARG A 257 17.83 2.17 0.77
C ARG A 257 16.59 2.23 -0.11
N ARG A 258 15.42 2.33 0.51
CA ARG A 258 14.12 2.37 -0.15
C ARG A 258 13.13 3.16 0.70
N ILE A 259 12.31 3.97 0.02
CA ILE A 259 11.15 4.66 0.58
C ILE A 259 9.94 4.27 -0.26
N GLU A 260 8.91 3.70 0.35
CA GLU A 260 7.64 3.38 -0.29
C GLU A 260 6.53 4.19 0.36
N THR A 261 5.78 4.95 -0.43
CA THR A 261 4.68 5.78 0.07
C THR A 261 3.35 5.17 -0.34
N LEU A 262 2.63 4.56 0.62
CA LEU A 262 1.37 3.85 0.37
C LEU A 262 0.13 4.75 0.43
N SER A 263 0.27 5.87 1.14
CA SER A 263 -0.73 6.93 1.25
C SER A 263 -0.04 8.22 1.73
N PRO A 264 -0.74 9.36 1.79
CA PRO A 264 -0.21 10.61 2.34
C PRO A 264 0.38 10.54 3.75
N TYR A 265 0.10 9.48 4.48
CA TYR A 265 0.40 9.35 5.89
C TYR A 265 0.95 7.96 6.25
N THR A 266 1.50 7.25 5.26
CA THR A 266 2.09 5.92 5.45
C THR A 266 3.30 5.77 4.54
N HIS A 267 4.48 5.98 5.12
CA HIS A 267 5.76 5.89 4.44
C HIS A 267 6.56 4.75 5.06
N LEU A 268 6.93 3.76 4.24
CA LEU A 268 7.74 2.62 4.65
C LEU A 268 9.19 2.90 4.27
N TYR A 269 10.08 2.61 5.20
CA TYR A 269 11.51 2.80 5.09
C TYR A 269 12.21 1.46 5.17
N THR A 270 13.31 1.34 4.44
CA THR A 270 14.25 0.23 4.58
C THR A 270 15.65 0.79 4.82
N VAL A 271 16.24 0.45 5.97
CA VAL A 271 17.63 0.75 6.32
C VAL A 271 18.40 -0.56 6.32
N ARG A 272 19.55 -0.58 5.65
CA ARG A 272 20.44 -1.75 5.66
C ARG A 272 21.44 -1.64 6.79
N VAL A 273 21.56 -2.72 7.55
CA VAL A 273 22.50 -2.89 8.67
C VAL A 273 23.46 -4.02 8.32
N THR A 274 24.75 -3.72 8.36
CA THR A 274 25.85 -4.67 8.09
C THR A 274 26.71 -4.92 9.33
N GLU A 275 26.71 -3.97 10.27
CA GLU A 275 27.44 -4.04 11.53
C GLU A 275 26.64 -3.38 12.67
N ALA A 276 27.08 -3.60 13.92
CA ALA A 276 26.34 -3.12 15.09
C ALA A 276 26.31 -1.59 15.19
N SER A 277 27.35 -0.91 14.71
CA SER A 277 27.48 0.56 14.62
C SER A 277 26.40 1.19 13.73
N ASP A 278 25.87 0.45 12.75
CA ASP A 278 24.73 0.93 11.95
C ASP A 278 23.45 1.07 12.81
N ILE A 279 23.39 0.47 13.99
CA ILE A 279 22.23 0.55 14.91
C ILE A 279 22.49 1.67 15.92
N ASP A 280 22.66 2.87 15.40
CA ASP A 280 23.00 4.09 16.13
C ASP A 280 21.76 4.86 16.65
N GLY A 281 22.00 6.06 17.19
CA GLY A 281 20.95 6.93 17.71
C GLY A 281 19.96 7.42 16.66
N GLU A 282 20.34 7.51 15.39
CA GLU A 282 19.47 7.95 14.30
C GLU A 282 18.45 6.84 13.97
N LEU A 283 18.93 5.61 13.74
CA LEU A 283 18.03 4.46 13.52
C LEU A 283 17.15 4.21 14.75
N ALA A 284 17.71 4.30 15.96
CA ALA A 284 16.93 4.20 17.19
C ALA A 284 15.86 5.31 17.31
N GLY A 285 16.16 6.52 16.82
CA GLY A 285 15.21 7.63 16.73
C GLY A 285 14.00 7.29 15.86
N TRP A 286 14.24 6.79 14.64
CA TRP A 286 13.14 6.37 13.75
C TRP A 286 12.37 5.18 14.30
N LEU A 287 13.04 4.20 14.93
CA LEU A 287 12.36 3.07 15.56
C LEU A 287 11.47 3.51 16.74
N ARG A 288 11.86 4.55 17.48
CA ARG A 288 11.03 5.16 18.54
C ARG A 288 9.80 5.86 17.97
N GLU A 289 9.95 6.61 16.88
CA GLU A 289 8.82 7.23 16.20
C GLU A 289 7.87 6.15 15.62
N ALA A 290 8.42 5.14 14.97
CA ALA A 290 7.64 4.00 14.47
C ALA A 290 6.96 3.23 15.62
N TYR A 291 7.60 3.09 16.78
CA TYR A 291 6.97 2.50 17.96
C TYR A 291 5.71 3.28 18.38
N ALA A 292 5.75 4.61 18.39
CA ALA A 292 4.59 5.46 18.67
C ALA A 292 3.46 5.28 17.64
N VAL A 293 3.84 5.08 16.38
CA VAL A 293 2.93 4.66 15.31
C VAL A 293 2.32 3.27 15.60
N GLY A 294 3.13 2.32 16.07
CA GLY A 294 2.71 0.99 16.55
C GLY A 294 1.72 1.02 17.71
N ARG A 295 1.80 2.06 18.56
CA ARG A 295 0.82 2.36 19.62
C ARG A 295 -0.42 3.11 19.12
N GLN A 296 -0.42 3.56 17.87
CA GLN A 296 -1.43 4.41 17.26
C GLN A 296 -1.60 5.76 17.99
N GLU A 297 -0.49 6.37 18.43
CA GLU A 297 -0.52 7.70 19.07
C GLU A 297 -0.96 8.81 18.15
N HIS A 298 -0.61 8.73 16.86
CA HIS A 298 -1.07 9.66 15.83
C HIS A 298 -2.60 9.69 15.64
N LEU A 299 -3.34 8.74 16.23
CA LEU A 299 -4.81 8.74 16.24
C LEU A 299 -5.41 9.27 17.56
N GLN A 300 -4.59 9.71 18.51
CA GLN A 300 -5.02 10.34 19.76
C GLN A 300 -5.16 11.84 19.53
N GLY A 301 -6.26 12.45 20.01
CA GLY A 301 -6.45 13.91 19.92
C GLY A 301 -7.16 14.42 18.66
N LEU A 302 -7.55 13.56 17.73
CA LEU A 302 -8.52 13.94 16.71
C LEU A 302 -9.90 14.03 17.41
N THR A 303 -10.50 15.22 17.45
CA THR A 303 -11.81 15.56 18.08
C THR A 303 -12.99 15.14 17.19
N PRO A 304 -14.14 14.69 17.75
CA PRO A 304 -15.38 14.32 17.05
C PRO A 304 -15.70 15.10 15.78
#